data_AF-A0A6J4G4M5-F1
#
_entry.id   AF-A0A6J4G4M5-F1
#
_cell.length_a   1.000
_cell.length_b   1.000
_cell.length_c   1.000
_cell.angle_alpha   90.00
_cell.angle_beta   90.00
_cell.angle_gamma   90.00
#
_symmetry.space_group_name_H-M   'P 1'
#
loop_
_entity.id
_entity.type
_entity.pdbx_description
1 polymer ?
#
loop_
_entity_poly.entity_id
_entity_poly.type
_entity_poly.pdbx_seq_one_letter_code
_entity_poly.pdbx_strand_id
1 'polypeptide(L)'
;MMKSEEELILVATIERRLGELSSRYPSSIMLAVDDEGRAYLDAALEDRQGEVLFTDNGGGELSDIHWQTVLHHLGFVAVIVWLSDPRDLALVRKACRDVEGNCQ
;
A
#
# COMPACT_ATOMS: atom_id res chain seq x y z
N MET A 1 26.12 -13.49 7.55
CA MET A 1 25.15 -14.22 8.39
C MET A 1 24.28 -15.04 7.44
N MET A 2 24.17 -16.35 7.63
CA MET A 2 23.33 -17.22 6.78
C MET A 2 21.90 -17.17 7.34
N LYS A 3 20.89 -17.01 6.47
CA LYS A 3 19.48 -17.01 6.88
C LYS A 3 19.08 -18.39 7.42
N SER A 4 18.19 -18.43 8.40
CA SER A 4 17.63 -19.69 8.90
C SER A 4 16.68 -20.31 7.86
N GLU A 5 16.40 -21.60 7.99
CA GLU A 5 15.43 -22.30 7.12
C GLU A 5 14.03 -21.66 7.21
N GLU A 6 13.61 -21.26 8.41
CA GLU A 6 12.34 -20.58 8.66
C GLU A 6 12.28 -19.22 7.94
N GLU A 7 13.37 -18.45 7.97
CA GLU A 7 13.48 -17.18 7.26
C GLU A 7 13.39 -17.38 5.74
N LEU A 8 13.98 -18.45 5.21
CA LEU A 8 13.90 -18.77 3.77
C LEU A 8 12.46 -19.13 3.37
N ILE A 9 11.77 -19.93 4.17
CA ILE A 9 10.35 -20.29 3.94
C ILE A 9 9.46 -19.05 4.00
N LEU A 10 9.68 -18.18 4.99
CA LEU A 10 8.92 -16.93 5.14
C LEU A 10 9.11 -16.03 3.92
N VAL A 11 10.36 -15.80 3.50
CA VAL A 11 10.68 -14.98 2.33
C VAL A 11 10.01 -15.55 1.07
N ALA A 12 10.16 -16.85 0.82
CA ALA A 12 9.53 -17.49 -0.34
C ALA A 12 7.99 -17.35 -0.32
N THR A 13 7.38 -17.40 0.86
CA THR A 13 5.93 -17.22 1.04
C THR A 13 5.49 -15.78 0.78
N ILE A 14 6.29 -14.79 1.17
CA ILE A 14 6.05 -13.37 0.86
C ILE A 14 6.21 -13.13 -0.65
N GLU A 15 7.30 -13.59 -1.25
CA GLU A 15 7.57 -13.44 -2.68
C GLU A 15 6.46 -14.06 -3.54
N ARG A 16 5.96 -15.24 -3.16
CA ARG A 16 4.81 -15.87 -3.82
C ARG A 16 3.56 -14.97 -3.77
N ARG A 17 3.22 -14.46 -2.58
CA ARG A 17 2.04 -13.57 -2.40
C ARG A 17 2.17 -12.29 -3.22
N LEU A 18 3.33 -11.63 -3.17
CA LEU A 18 3.60 -10.42 -3.95
C LEU A 18 3.55 -10.70 -5.46
N GLY A 19 4.06 -11.86 -5.89
CA GLY A 19 3.95 -12.32 -7.28
C GLY A 19 2.50 -12.50 -7.73
N GLU A 20 1.67 -13.17 -6.93
CA GLU A 20 0.23 -13.33 -7.18
C GLU A 20 -0.49 -11.99 -7.27
N LEU A 21 -0.18 -11.05 -6.36
CA LEU A 21 -0.73 -9.69 -6.41
C LEU A 21 -0.32 -8.94 -7.67
N SER A 22 0.97 -8.95 -8.02
CA SER A 22 1.47 -8.27 -9.22
C SER A 22 0.88 -8.83 -10.52
N SER A 23 0.48 -10.11 -10.54
CA SER A 23 -0.19 -10.72 -11.70
C SER A 23 -1.64 -10.26 -11.87
N ARG A 24 -2.30 -9.87 -10.78
CA ARG A 24 -3.70 -9.41 -10.75
C ARG A 24 -3.82 -7.90 -10.90
N TYR A 25 -2.86 -7.17 -10.32
CA TYR A 25 -2.83 -5.72 -10.28
C TYR A 25 -1.63 -5.20 -11.08
N PRO A 26 -1.85 -4.72 -12.32
CA PRO A 26 -0.76 -4.29 -13.21
C PRO A 26 -0.03 -3.03 -12.75
N SER A 27 -0.48 -2.37 -11.68
CA SER A 27 0.17 -1.18 -11.13
C SER A 27 0.14 -1.20 -9.61
N SER A 28 1.24 -0.74 -9.01
CA SER A 28 1.31 -0.53 -7.57
C SER A 28 2.23 0.62 -7.19
N ILE A 29 2.04 1.14 -5.99
CA ILE A 29 2.89 2.17 -5.39
C ILE A 29 3.00 1.93 -3.88
N MET A 30 4.21 2.07 -3.35
CA MET A 30 4.47 1.98 -1.91
C MET A 30 4.44 3.37 -1.31
N LEU A 31 3.72 3.53 -0.20
CA LEU A 31 3.53 4.79 0.51
C LEU A 31 3.75 4.60 2.01
N ALA A 32 4.21 5.65 2.69
CA ALA A 32 4.08 5.80 4.12
C ALA A 32 2.92 6.78 4.38
N VAL A 33 1.91 6.34 5.12
CA VAL A 33 0.63 7.03 5.22
C VAL A 33 0.26 7.23 6.69
N ASP A 34 0.11 8.47 7.13
CA ASP A 34 -0.45 8.83 8.44
C ASP A 34 -1.97 9.02 8.37
N ASP A 35 -2.62 9.48 9.46
CA ASP A 35 -4.08 9.67 9.49
C ASP A 35 -4.56 10.65 8.42
N GLU A 36 -3.83 11.75 8.22
CA GLU A 36 -4.16 12.77 7.23
C GLU A 36 -3.94 12.25 5.80
N GLY A 37 -2.79 11.61 5.55
CA GLY A 37 -2.48 10.97 4.29
C GLY A 37 -3.48 9.88 3.91
N ARG A 38 -4.02 9.14 4.88
CA ARG A 38 -5.08 8.14 4.64
C ARG A 38 -6.35 8.82 4.14
N ALA A 39 -6.78 9.90 4.78
CA ALA A 39 -7.96 10.64 4.35
C ALA A 39 -7.79 11.21 2.93
N TYR A 40 -6.61 11.75 2.61
CA TYR A 40 -6.30 12.22 1.25
C TYR A 40 -6.28 11.10 0.22
N LEU A 41 -5.71 9.94 0.57
CA LEU A 41 -5.65 8.79 -0.31
C LEU A 41 -7.04 8.22 -0.60
N ASP A 42 -7.90 8.13 0.43
CA ASP A 42 -9.28 7.69 0.31
C ASP A 42 -10.06 8.64 -0.62
N ALA A 43 -9.94 9.95 -0.41
CA ALA A 43 -10.59 10.96 -1.25
C ALA A 43 -10.10 10.91 -2.71
N ALA A 44 -8.79 10.75 -2.93
CA ALA A 44 -8.22 10.66 -4.28
C ALA A 44 -8.68 9.43 -5.06
N LEU A 45 -9.05 8.36 -4.34
CA LEU A 45 -9.49 7.09 -4.92
C LEU A 45 -11.02 6.97 -5.00
N GLU A 46 -11.80 8.00 -4.69
CA GLU A 46 -13.26 7.99 -4.87
C GLU A 46 -13.67 7.77 -6.34
N ASP A 47 -12.96 8.42 -7.28
CA ASP A 47 -13.24 8.37 -8.73
C ASP A 47 -12.43 7.30 -9.49
N ARG A 48 -11.90 6.31 -8.76
CA ARG A 48 -11.13 5.20 -9.34
C ARG A 48 -11.94 4.40 -10.37
N GLN A 49 -11.25 3.89 -11.37
CA GLN A 49 -11.85 3.08 -12.44
C GLN A 49 -11.78 1.58 -12.14
N GLY A 50 -10.76 1.15 -11.39
CA GLY A 50 -10.49 -0.24 -11.05
C GLY A 50 -10.68 -0.58 -9.58
N GLU A 51 -10.42 -1.84 -9.28
CA GLU A 51 -10.26 -2.33 -7.92
C GLU A 51 -8.96 -1.80 -7.31
N VAL A 52 -9.01 -1.46 -6.03
CA VAL A 52 -7.87 -1.05 -5.22
C VAL A 52 -7.74 -2.02 -4.06
N LEU A 53 -6.51 -2.46 -3.79
CA LEU A 53 -6.18 -3.27 -2.63
C LEU A 53 -5.02 -2.63 -1.88
N PHE A 54 -5.16 -2.56 -0.56
CA PHE A 54 -4.10 -2.09 0.34
C PHE A 54 -3.47 -3.29 1.05
N THR A 55 -2.15 -3.42 0.97
CA THR A 55 -1.43 -4.46 1.71
C THR A 55 -0.27 -3.91 2.51
N ASP A 56 0.15 -4.65 3.53
CA ASP A 56 1.49 -4.48 4.09
C ASP A 56 2.57 -4.90 3.07
N ASN A 57 3.83 -4.72 3.45
CA ASN A 57 4.99 -5.07 2.63
C ASN A 57 5.15 -6.59 2.41
N GLY A 58 4.46 -7.41 3.20
CA GLY A 58 4.39 -8.86 3.06
C GLY A 58 3.25 -9.35 2.16
N GLY A 59 2.43 -8.44 1.62
CA GLY A 59 1.25 -8.75 0.81
C GLY A 59 0.02 -9.15 1.61
N GLY A 60 -0.01 -8.89 2.92
CA GLY A 60 -1.18 -9.08 3.76
C GLY A 60 -2.15 -7.91 3.64
N GLU A 61 -3.43 -8.18 3.37
CA GLU A 61 -4.45 -7.15 3.21
C GLU A 61 -4.67 -6.33 4.50
N LEU A 62 -4.76 -5.00 4.34
CA LEU A 62 -4.98 -4.08 5.44
C LEU A 62 -6.48 -3.85 5.65
N SER A 63 -7.01 -4.44 6.71
CA SER A 63 -8.34 -4.11 7.24
C SER A 63 -8.32 -2.79 8.01
N ASP A 64 -9.50 -2.23 8.29
CA ASP A 64 -9.62 -1.00 9.10
C ASP A 64 -8.96 -1.11 10.47
N ILE A 65 -9.01 -2.29 11.10
CA ILE A 65 -8.36 -2.54 12.39
C ILE A 65 -6.84 -2.48 12.25
N HIS A 66 -6.27 -2.97 11.15
CA HIS A 66 -4.83 -2.88 10.90
C HIS A 66 -4.40 -1.42 10.80
N TRP A 67 -5.12 -0.62 10.02
CA TRP A 67 -4.86 0.80 9.89
C TRP A 67 -4.95 1.52 11.24
N GLN A 68 -6.07 1.38 11.96
CA GLN A 68 -6.29 2.05 13.24
C GLN A 68 -5.21 1.69 14.27
N THR A 69 -4.86 0.40 14.36
CA THR A 69 -3.86 -0.07 15.32
C THR A 69 -2.48 0.51 15.01
N VAL A 70 -2.06 0.45 13.74
CA VAL A 70 -0.72 0.90 13.34
C VAL A 70 -0.63 2.43 13.42
N LEU A 71 -1.64 3.17 12.94
CA LEU A 71 -1.68 4.63 13.04
C LEU A 71 -1.65 5.08 14.51
N HIS A 72 -2.43 4.45 15.37
CA HIS A 72 -2.47 4.78 16.80
C HIS A 72 -1.11 4.57 17.50
N HIS A 73 -0.37 3.51 17.15
CA HIS A 73 0.86 3.15 17.85
C HIS A 73 2.14 3.71 17.21
N LEU A 74 2.18 3.84 15.88
CA LEU A 74 3.37 4.22 15.12
C LEU A 74 3.25 5.59 14.43
N GLY A 75 2.02 6.13 14.31
CA GLY A 75 1.75 7.39 13.63
C GLY A 75 1.76 7.32 12.10
N PHE A 76 2.20 6.21 11.51
CA PHE A 76 2.16 5.98 10.06
C PHE A 76 2.13 4.48 9.72
N VAL A 77 1.60 4.16 8.54
CA VAL A 77 1.52 2.81 7.97
C VAL A 77 2.33 2.75 6.67
N ALA A 78 3.23 1.78 6.56
CA ALA A 78 3.84 1.44 5.28
C ALA A 78 2.89 0.52 4.50
N VAL A 79 2.37 1.01 3.38
CA VAL A 79 1.35 0.35 2.57
C VAL A 79 1.80 0.20 1.12
N ILE A 80 1.44 -0.91 0.50
CA ILE A 80 1.44 -1.06 -0.96
C ILE A 80 0.00 -0.89 -1.43
N VAL A 81 -0.23 0.10 -2.30
CA VAL A 81 -1.49 0.31 -3.00
C VAL A 81 -1.41 -0.43 -4.32
N TRP A 82 -2.27 -1.43 -4.52
CA TRP A 82 -2.39 -2.21 -5.75
C TRP A 82 -3.61 -1.76 -6.54
N LEU A 83 -3.44 -1.58 -7.85
CA LEU A 83 -4.43 -0.96 -8.73
C LEU A 83 -4.69 -1.89 -9.92
N SER A 84 -5.95 -2.25 -10.13
CA SER A 84 -6.32 -3.11 -11.27
C SER A 84 -6.31 -2.33 -12.59
N ASP A 85 -6.58 -1.02 -12.53
CA ASP A 85 -6.48 -0.10 -13.66
C ASP A 85 -5.23 0.80 -13.51
N PRO A 86 -4.26 0.73 -14.45
CA PRO A 86 -3.05 1.56 -14.40
C PRO A 86 -3.30 3.08 -14.41
N ARG A 87 -4.46 3.54 -14.89
CA ARG A 87 -4.79 4.97 -14.94
C ARG A 87 -5.01 5.54 -13.54
N ASP A 88 -5.49 4.73 -12.60
CA ASP A 88 -5.72 5.15 -11.22
C ASP A 88 -4.40 5.48 -10.49
N LEU A 89 -3.26 5.01 -10.99
CA LEU A 89 -1.95 5.35 -10.44
C LEU A 89 -1.67 6.86 -10.55
N ALA A 90 -2.24 7.52 -11.55
CA ALA A 90 -2.13 8.97 -11.70
C ALA A 90 -2.90 9.72 -10.61
N LEU A 91 -4.02 9.17 -10.11
CA LEU A 91 -4.80 9.73 -9.01
C LEU A 91 -3.98 9.71 -7.72
N VAL A 92 -3.41 8.54 -7.38
CA VAL A 92 -2.56 8.38 -6.18
C VAL A 92 -1.35 9.30 -6.24
N ARG A 93 -0.64 9.33 -7.38
CA ARG A 93 0.53 10.23 -7.55
C ARG A 93 0.17 11.71 -7.47
N LYS A 94 -1.01 12.08 -7.94
CA LYS A 94 -1.50 13.46 -7.82
C LYS A 94 -1.74 13.80 -6.35
N ALA A 95 -2.44 12.93 -5.61
CA ALA A 95 -2.69 13.11 -4.18
C ALA A 95 -1.39 13.28 -3.39
N CYS A 96 -0.38 12.44 -3.64
CA CYS A 96 0.93 12.59 -2.99
C CYS A 96 1.56 13.95 -3.27
N ARG A 97 1.55 14.40 -4.54
CA ARG A 97 2.11 15.71 -4.90
C ARG A 97 1.35 16.88 -4.30
N ASP A 98 0.02 16.78 -4.21
CA ASP A 98 -0.81 17.85 -3.64
C ASP A 98 -0.48 18.03 -2.15
N VAL A 99 -0.20 16.94 -1.42
CA VAL A 99 0.27 16.98 -0.02
C VAL A 99 1.71 17.51 0.07
N GLU A 100 2.65 16.96 -0.72
CA GLU A 100 4.06 17.38 -0.70
C GLU A 100 4.24 18.85 -1.11
N GLY A 101 3.44 19.33 -2.07
CA GLY A 101 3.48 20.71 -2.57
C GLY A 101 2.84 21.73 -1.63
N ASN A 102 1.98 21.30 -0.71
CA ASN A 102 1.38 22.15 0.32
C ASN A 102 2.30 22.35 1.55
N CYS A 103 3.46 21.69 1.60
CA CYS A 103 4.48 21.87 2.63
C CYS A 103 5.49 23.01 2.32
N GLN A 104 5.11 23.99 1.47
CA GLN A 104 5.92 25.18 1.17
C GLN A 104 5.44 26.44 1.90
#